data_AF-A0A959B537-F1
#
_entry.id   AF-A0A959B537-F1
#
_cell.length_a   1.000
_cell.length_b   1.000
_cell.length_c   1.000
_cell.angle_alpha   90.00
_cell.angle_beta   90.00
_cell.angle_gamma   90.00
#
_symmetry.space_group_name_H-M   'P 1'
#
loop_
_entity.id
_entity.type
_entity.pdbx_description
1 polymer ?
#
loop_
_entity_poly.entity_id
_entity_poly.type
_entity_poly.pdbx_seq_one_letter_code
_entity_poly.pdbx_strand_id
1 'polypeptide(L)'
;RMPAAEKPHSYTHPLAAFFDKEYDANFNSPYLDILEVQEYCPCSAYEGVWSLSEQYKLPLPGTRKPGVYYVAKSADVRMKCSRYDTSGPGKGRVLMGYEYLINEIWVDTKMKPISPTYFDKDKKAFTPAFDALVFEQNPQFKKVATIHSFFIDKFEIYPDSIVRKGEPYGRYASDIDQKLADEYQIDIKFILEDVVGDMTTATCAPSPNLFCDPNDLKEKESVIAFDCLYTIRTENLGIGGGYPYTKGYRLEEQAYGDNLTCGCE
;
A
#
# COMPACT_ATOMS: atom_id res chain seq x y z
N ARG A 1 42.12 18.72 -1.54
CA ARG A 1 41.02 17.75 -1.34
C ARG A 1 40.03 17.99 -2.47
N MET A 2 39.87 17.03 -3.38
CA MET A 2 38.82 17.08 -4.40
C MET A 2 37.45 16.94 -3.71
N PRO A 3 36.42 17.66 -4.14
CA PRO A 3 35.06 17.38 -3.68
C PRO A 3 34.66 15.99 -4.16
N ALA A 4 34.13 15.18 -3.24
CA ALA A 4 33.57 13.87 -3.57
C ALA A 4 32.42 14.08 -4.56
N ALA A 5 32.40 13.26 -5.62
CA ALA A 5 31.35 13.26 -6.62
C ALA A 5 29.98 13.07 -5.94
N GLU A 6 29.03 13.96 -6.24
CA GLU A 6 27.62 13.75 -5.92
C GLU A 6 27.18 12.43 -6.56
N LYS A 7 26.77 11.47 -5.72
CA LYS A 7 26.11 10.27 -6.20
C LYS A 7 24.82 10.69 -6.92
N PRO A 8 24.46 10.02 -8.03
CA PRO A 8 23.23 10.33 -8.75
C PRO A 8 22.03 10.17 -7.79
N HIS A 9 21.02 11.03 -7.93
CA HIS A 9 19.78 10.98 -7.17
C HIS A 9 19.16 9.57 -7.22
N SER A 10 19.55 8.73 -6.27
CA SER A 10 18.76 7.59 -5.84
C SER A 10 17.39 8.15 -5.48
N TYR A 11 16.32 7.61 -6.04
CA TYR A 11 14.97 7.91 -5.57
C TYR A 11 14.89 7.45 -4.13
N THR A 12 15.31 8.34 -3.24
CA THR A 12 15.22 8.19 -1.80
C THR A 12 13.75 8.35 -1.49
N HIS A 13 13.22 7.42 -0.70
CA HIS A 13 11.87 7.51 -0.15
C HIS A 13 11.57 8.96 0.26
N PRO A 14 10.38 9.53 -0.01
CA PRO A 14 10.10 10.93 0.35
C PRO A 14 10.31 11.25 1.83
N LEU A 15 10.27 10.25 2.70
CA LEU A 15 10.54 10.39 4.14
C LEU A 15 11.95 9.95 4.56
N ALA A 16 12.83 9.56 3.64
CA ALA A 16 14.19 9.12 3.96
C ALA A 16 14.95 10.17 4.80
N ALA A 17 14.74 11.47 4.54
CA ALA A 17 15.37 12.52 5.32
C ALA A 17 14.99 12.53 6.82
N PHE A 18 13.89 11.89 7.19
CA PHE A 18 13.37 11.82 8.57
C PHE A 18 13.54 10.46 9.23
N PHE A 19 13.77 9.40 8.45
CA PHE A 19 13.88 8.02 8.95
C PHE A 19 15.27 7.43 8.73
N ASP A 20 15.94 7.80 7.65
CA ASP A 20 17.11 7.11 7.14
C ASP A 20 18.33 8.05 7.28
N LYS A 21 19.03 7.93 8.42
CA LYS A 21 20.28 8.64 8.69
C LYS A 21 21.33 7.70 9.25
N GLU A 22 22.58 8.03 8.94
CA GLU A 22 23.75 7.37 9.51
C GLU A 22 23.82 7.58 11.02
N TYR A 23 24.45 6.62 11.71
CA TYR A 23 24.58 6.60 13.17
C TYR A 23 25.26 7.85 13.76
N ASP A 24 26.17 8.48 13.02
CA ASP A 24 26.93 9.66 13.44
C ASP A 24 26.27 11.00 13.06
N ALA A 25 25.10 10.96 12.42
CA ALA A 25 24.36 12.16 12.08
C ALA A 25 23.82 12.85 13.34
N ASN A 26 23.68 14.18 13.28
CA ASN A 26 22.89 14.95 14.26
C ASN A 26 21.40 14.66 14.06
N PHE A 27 20.99 13.44 14.42
CA PHE A 27 19.70 12.85 14.09
C PHE A 27 19.11 12.18 15.33
N ASN A 28 17.81 12.37 15.50
CA ASN A 28 17.05 11.61 16.48
C ASN A 28 16.13 10.66 15.71
N SER A 29 16.29 9.36 15.94
CA SER A 29 15.49 8.34 15.28
C SER A 29 14.00 8.52 15.60
N PRO A 30 13.10 8.37 14.62
CA PRO A 30 11.67 8.44 14.89
C PRO A 30 11.13 7.18 15.59
N TYR A 31 11.90 6.08 15.61
CA TYR A 31 11.56 4.82 16.27
C TYR A 31 11.63 4.95 17.79
N LEU A 32 11.24 3.91 18.52
CA LEU A 32 11.40 3.84 19.98
C LEU A 32 12.88 3.95 20.37
N ASP A 33 13.19 4.35 21.61
CA ASP A 33 14.54 4.18 22.16
C ASP A 33 14.70 2.75 22.68
N ILE A 34 15.93 2.22 22.73
CA ILE A 34 16.21 0.84 23.19
C ILE A 34 15.63 0.53 24.59
N LEU A 35 15.54 1.54 25.45
CA LEU A 35 14.96 1.42 26.80
C LEU A 35 13.44 1.28 26.79
N GLU A 36 12.76 1.72 25.72
CA GLU A 36 11.31 1.67 25.55
C GLU A 36 10.85 0.40 24.81
N VAL A 37 11.73 -0.26 24.06
CA VAL A 37 11.40 -1.37 23.15
C VAL A 37 10.59 -2.48 23.80
N GLN A 38 10.98 -2.92 25.01
CA GLN A 38 10.26 -3.98 25.72
C GLN A 38 8.90 -3.49 26.24
N GLU A 39 8.82 -2.23 26.65
CA GLU A 39 7.60 -1.63 27.21
C GLU A 39 6.51 -1.41 26.15
N TYR A 40 6.91 -1.24 24.89
CA TYR A 40 6.01 -1.01 23.75
C TYR A 40 5.88 -2.22 22.82
N CYS A 41 6.29 -3.40 23.28
CA CYS A 41 6.09 -4.62 22.55
C CYS A 41 4.62 -5.11 22.66
N PRO A 42 3.97 -5.68 21.62
CA PRO A 42 4.49 -6.20 20.34
C PRO A 42 4.84 -5.16 19.28
N CYS A 43 4.31 -3.95 19.37
CA CYS A 43 4.43 -2.93 18.33
C CYS A 43 5.88 -2.55 17.98
N SER A 44 6.79 -2.52 18.96
CA SER A 44 8.22 -2.27 18.73
C SER A 44 8.87 -3.19 17.70
N ALA A 45 8.43 -4.45 17.61
CA ALA A 45 8.99 -5.46 16.70
C ALA A 45 8.72 -5.19 15.21
N TYR A 46 7.64 -4.46 14.93
CA TYR A 46 7.21 -4.12 13.58
C TYR A 46 7.77 -2.77 13.12
N GLU A 47 8.50 -2.05 13.99
CA GLU A 47 9.16 -0.81 13.59
C GLU A 47 10.21 -1.08 12.50
N GLY A 48 10.24 -0.24 11.47
CA GLY A 48 11.21 -0.33 10.39
C GLY A 48 10.65 -0.06 9.01
N VAL A 49 11.29 -0.69 8.02
CA VAL A 49 10.99 -0.52 6.59
C VAL A 49 10.15 -1.68 6.10
N TRP A 50 9.06 -1.35 5.41
CA TRP A 50 8.17 -2.31 4.79
C TRP A 50 7.91 -1.92 3.34
N SER A 51 7.59 -2.90 2.50
CA SER A 51 7.28 -2.69 1.09
C SER A 51 5.96 -3.36 0.70
N LEU A 52 5.37 -2.94 -0.43
CA LEU A 52 4.26 -3.70 -1.03
C LEU A 52 4.74 -5.11 -1.37
N SER A 53 4.09 -6.12 -0.80
CA SER A 53 4.49 -7.51 -1.02
C SER A 53 4.29 -7.91 -2.48
N GLU A 54 3.10 -7.66 -3.03
CA GLU A 54 2.76 -8.01 -4.40
C GLU A 54 2.01 -6.87 -5.09
N GLN A 55 2.30 -6.69 -6.37
CA GLN A 55 1.52 -5.80 -7.21
C GLN A 55 0.12 -6.36 -7.38
N TYR A 56 -0.87 -5.48 -7.33
CA TYR A 56 -2.26 -5.83 -7.63
C TYR A 56 -2.83 -4.87 -8.66
N LYS A 57 -3.82 -5.35 -9.40
CA LYS A 57 -4.49 -4.58 -10.45
C LYS A 57 -5.98 -4.62 -10.24
N LEU A 58 -6.61 -3.48 -10.48
CA LEU A 58 -8.04 -3.27 -10.30
C LEU A 58 -8.60 -2.59 -11.53
N PRO A 59 -9.76 -3.00 -12.05
CA PRO A 59 -10.51 -2.17 -12.98
C PRO A 59 -10.98 -0.90 -12.26
N LEU A 60 -11.12 0.20 -13.00
CA LEU A 60 -11.64 1.46 -12.48
C LEU A 60 -13.09 1.68 -12.95
N PRO A 61 -14.10 1.32 -12.14
CA PRO A 61 -15.49 1.32 -12.56
C PRO A 61 -16.10 2.73 -12.74
N GLY A 62 -15.47 3.76 -12.18
CA GLY A 62 -16.02 5.13 -12.12
C GLY A 62 -15.70 6.01 -13.32
N THR A 63 -14.84 5.59 -14.23
CA THR A 63 -14.33 6.42 -15.35
C THR A 63 -15.34 6.59 -16.50
N ARG A 64 -16.63 6.24 -16.29
CA ARG A 64 -17.72 6.22 -17.30
C ARG A 64 -17.46 5.33 -18.51
N LYS A 65 -16.32 4.63 -18.58
CA LYS A 65 -15.94 3.75 -19.68
C LYS A 65 -15.27 2.46 -19.19
N PRO A 66 -15.57 1.30 -19.80
CA PRO A 66 -14.86 0.06 -19.49
C PRO A 66 -13.39 0.14 -19.93
N GLY A 67 -12.55 -0.74 -19.41
CA GLY A 67 -11.18 -0.92 -19.91
C GLY A 67 -10.14 0.03 -19.34
N VAL A 68 -10.44 0.79 -18.28
CA VAL A 68 -9.42 1.52 -17.51
C VAL A 68 -9.07 0.73 -16.26
N TYR A 69 -7.78 0.63 -15.95
CA TYR A 69 -7.24 -0.16 -14.86
C TYR A 69 -6.27 0.67 -14.03
N TYR A 70 -6.27 0.39 -12.74
CA TYR A 70 -5.31 0.82 -11.76
C TYR A 70 -4.36 -0.33 -11.47
N VAL A 71 -3.07 -0.08 -11.42
CA VAL A 71 -2.05 -1.06 -11.04
C VAL A 71 -1.23 -0.48 -9.91
N ALA A 72 -1.26 -1.10 -8.74
CA ALA A 72 -0.34 -0.77 -7.65
C ALA A 72 1.02 -1.37 -7.96
N LYS A 73 2.02 -0.52 -8.18
CA LYS A 73 3.37 -0.93 -8.60
C LYS A 73 4.30 -1.12 -7.42
N SER A 74 4.24 -0.22 -6.46
CA SER A 74 5.02 -0.30 -5.23
C SER A 74 4.36 0.52 -4.13
N ALA A 75 4.70 0.13 -2.90
CA ALA A 75 4.54 0.96 -1.72
C ALA A 75 5.86 0.87 -0.95
N ASP A 76 6.30 2.01 -0.44
CA ASP A 76 7.39 2.11 0.52
C ASP A 76 6.79 2.64 1.81
N VAL A 77 6.98 1.91 2.91
CA VAL A 77 6.31 2.18 4.17
C VAL A 77 7.34 2.25 5.27
N ARG A 78 7.26 3.33 6.05
CA ARG A 78 7.99 3.45 7.32
C ARG A 78 6.99 3.23 8.45
N MET A 79 7.13 2.13 9.19
CA MET A 79 6.28 1.83 10.33
C MET A 79 7.01 2.18 11.62
N LYS A 80 6.35 2.94 12.50
CA LYS A 80 6.87 3.24 13.84
C LYS A 80 5.79 3.02 14.89
N CYS A 81 6.22 2.69 16.10
CA CYS A 81 5.34 2.52 17.21
C CYS A 81 4.86 3.86 17.76
N SER A 82 3.58 3.93 18.10
CA SER A 82 2.99 5.12 18.70
C SER A 82 3.30 5.15 20.19
N ARG A 83 4.03 6.19 20.62
CA ARG A 83 4.29 6.47 22.04
C ARG A 83 3.05 6.98 22.80
N TYR A 84 2.17 7.67 22.08
CA TYR A 84 1.11 8.47 22.69
C TYR A 84 -0.28 7.87 22.49
N ASP A 85 -0.47 7.06 21.44
CA ASP A 85 -1.75 6.38 21.23
C ASP A 85 -1.79 5.10 22.07
N THR A 86 -2.24 5.29 23.31
CA THR A 86 -2.47 4.23 24.30
C THR A 86 -3.95 3.88 24.43
N SER A 87 -4.81 4.52 23.61
CA SER A 87 -6.25 4.27 23.57
C SER A 87 -6.56 3.04 22.71
N GLY A 88 -7.74 2.43 22.88
CA GLY A 88 -8.13 1.25 22.09
C GLY A 88 -7.36 0.00 22.52
N PRO A 89 -6.53 -0.62 21.66
CA PRO A 89 -5.84 -1.88 21.97
C PRO A 89 -4.83 -1.76 23.13
N GLY A 90 -4.43 -0.53 23.51
CA GLY A 90 -3.56 -0.27 24.65
C GLY A 90 -2.13 0.14 24.25
N LYS A 91 -1.31 0.44 25.27
CA LYS A 91 0.11 0.77 25.08
C LYS A 91 0.86 -0.37 24.36
N GLY A 92 1.76 -0.01 23.45
CA GLY A 92 2.57 -1.00 22.72
C GLY A 92 1.80 -1.81 21.67
N ARG A 93 0.60 -1.37 21.28
CA ARG A 93 -0.26 -2.10 20.33
C ARG A 93 -0.77 -1.23 19.17
N VAL A 94 -0.17 -0.05 18.96
CA VAL A 94 -0.53 0.87 17.88
C VAL A 94 0.71 1.27 17.08
N LEU A 95 0.73 0.90 15.80
CA LEU A 95 1.73 1.34 14.83
C LEU A 95 1.16 2.45 13.95
N MET A 96 2.02 3.40 13.61
CA MET A 96 1.78 4.38 12.55
C MET A 96 2.66 4.01 11.35
N GLY A 97 2.03 3.75 10.21
CA GLY A 97 2.68 3.56 8.92
C GLY A 97 2.61 4.84 8.10
N TYR A 98 3.74 5.27 7.55
CA TYR A 98 3.79 6.34 6.57
C TYR A 98 4.09 5.71 5.22
N GLU A 99 3.07 5.66 4.37
CA GLU A 99 3.07 4.89 3.14
C GLU A 99 3.13 5.82 1.93
N TYR A 100 4.17 5.67 1.11
CA TYR A 100 4.27 6.26 -0.21
C TYR A 100 3.98 5.21 -1.28
N LEU A 101 2.88 5.38 -2.02
CA LEU A 101 2.46 4.46 -3.08
C LEU A 101 2.74 5.04 -4.46
N ILE A 102 3.23 4.17 -5.33
CA ILE A 102 3.30 4.41 -6.78
C ILE A 102 2.34 3.45 -7.46
N ASN A 103 1.45 4.05 -8.24
CA ASN A 103 0.43 3.33 -9.00
C ASN A 103 0.44 3.79 -10.45
N GLU A 104 -0.18 3.03 -11.33
CA GLU A 104 -0.28 3.37 -12.75
C GLU A 104 -1.71 3.24 -13.23
N ILE A 105 -2.09 4.15 -14.12
CA ILE A 105 -3.34 4.07 -14.86
C ILE A 105 -3.05 3.50 -16.23
N TRP A 106 -3.78 2.45 -16.58
CA TRP A 106 -3.65 1.75 -17.85
C TRP A 106 -5.00 1.71 -18.57
N VAL A 107 -4.98 1.79 -19.89
CA VAL A 107 -6.17 1.63 -20.73
C VAL A 107 -6.00 0.44 -21.67
N ASP A 108 -7.04 -0.37 -21.75
CA ASP A 108 -7.25 -1.36 -22.80
C ASP A 108 -7.75 -0.64 -24.06
N THR A 109 -6.90 -0.57 -25.08
CA THR A 109 -7.24 0.08 -26.37
C THR A 109 -8.38 -0.61 -27.14
N LYS A 110 -8.74 -1.83 -26.77
CA LYS A 110 -9.92 -2.54 -27.30
C LYS A 110 -11.17 -2.35 -26.44
N MET A 111 -11.05 -1.68 -25.29
CA MET A 111 -12.15 -1.37 -24.36
C MET A 111 -12.97 -2.63 -24.00
N LYS A 112 -12.29 -3.77 -23.82
CA LYS A 112 -12.96 -5.04 -23.60
C LYS A 112 -13.75 -4.97 -22.28
N PRO A 113 -15.03 -5.38 -22.28
CA PRO A 113 -15.79 -5.49 -21.04
C PRO A 113 -15.08 -6.43 -20.06
N ILE A 114 -15.04 -6.03 -18.78
CA ILE A 114 -14.38 -6.85 -17.76
C ILE A 114 -15.10 -8.18 -17.56
N SER A 115 -16.42 -8.21 -17.63
CA SER A 115 -17.21 -9.42 -17.47
C SER A 115 -17.79 -9.88 -18.81
N PRO A 116 -17.79 -11.21 -19.11
CA PRO A 116 -17.38 -12.31 -18.24
C PRO A 116 -15.89 -12.71 -18.34
N THR A 117 -15.12 -12.08 -19.24
CA THR A 117 -13.76 -12.55 -19.55
C THR A 117 -12.81 -12.50 -18.34
N TYR A 118 -12.79 -11.36 -17.65
CA TYR A 118 -11.84 -11.06 -16.58
C TYR A 118 -12.50 -11.08 -15.20
N PHE A 119 -13.84 -11.09 -15.13
CA PHE A 119 -14.58 -11.13 -13.88
C PHE A 119 -15.83 -12.02 -13.97
N ASP A 120 -15.94 -12.96 -13.03
CA ASP A 120 -17.10 -13.81 -12.81
C ASP A 120 -18.06 -13.10 -11.83
N LYS A 121 -19.24 -12.70 -12.32
CA LYS A 121 -20.22 -11.95 -11.52
C LYS A 121 -20.86 -12.79 -10.43
N ASP A 122 -21.05 -14.08 -10.68
CA ASP A 122 -21.74 -14.98 -9.75
C ASP A 122 -20.83 -15.30 -8.57
N LYS A 123 -19.55 -15.53 -8.84
CA LYS A 123 -18.52 -15.77 -7.82
C LYS A 123 -17.95 -14.50 -7.21
N LYS A 124 -18.20 -13.35 -7.84
CA LYS A 124 -17.61 -12.04 -7.48
C LYS A 124 -16.08 -12.09 -7.39
N ALA A 125 -15.46 -12.77 -8.35
CA ALA A 125 -14.02 -13.02 -8.36
C ALA A 125 -13.42 -12.75 -9.75
N PHE A 126 -12.15 -12.35 -9.76
CA PHE A 126 -11.37 -12.28 -10.99
C PHE A 126 -11.16 -13.68 -11.56
N THR A 127 -11.11 -13.76 -12.89
CA THR A 127 -10.81 -15.02 -13.58
C THR A 127 -9.30 -15.23 -13.67
N PRO A 128 -8.82 -16.47 -13.84
CA PRO A 128 -7.39 -16.73 -14.09
C PRO A 128 -6.84 -15.97 -15.30
N ALA A 129 -7.71 -15.65 -16.27
CA ALA A 129 -7.33 -14.86 -17.44
C ALA A 129 -7.00 -13.41 -17.07
N PHE A 130 -7.67 -12.83 -16.06
CA PHE A 130 -7.31 -11.51 -15.55
C PHE A 130 -6.00 -11.57 -14.77
N ASP A 131 -5.86 -12.54 -13.87
CA ASP A 131 -4.66 -12.67 -13.03
C ASP A 131 -3.40 -12.82 -13.88
N ALA A 132 -3.47 -13.58 -14.97
CA ALA A 132 -2.37 -13.77 -15.93
C ALA A 132 -2.03 -12.54 -16.80
N LEU A 133 -2.83 -11.47 -16.81
CA LEU A 133 -2.52 -10.27 -17.61
C LEU A 133 -1.29 -9.55 -17.07
N VAL A 134 -0.27 -9.39 -17.90
CA VAL A 134 0.86 -8.48 -17.68
C VAL A 134 0.73 -7.33 -18.68
N PHE A 135 0.32 -6.15 -18.22
CA PHE A 135 -0.03 -5.03 -19.11
C PHE A 135 1.17 -4.53 -19.90
N GLU A 136 2.34 -4.46 -19.26
CA GLU A 136 3.61 -4.01 -19.86
C GLU A 136 4.06 -4.88 -21.03
N GLN A 137 3.67 -6.16 -21.04
CA GLN A 137 4.02 -7.12 -22.08
C GLN A 137 2.93 -7.27 -23.14
N ASN A 138 1.82 -6.55 -23.01
CA ASN A 138 0.69 -6.67 -23.91
C ASN A 138 0.43 -5.34 -24.65
N PRO A 139 0.66 -5.27 -25.98
CA PRO A 139 0.54 -4.03 -26.75
C PRO A 139 -0.89 -3.46 -26.80
N GLN A 140 -1.90 -4.26 -26.41
CA GLN A 140 -3.28 -3.81 -26.25
C GLN A 140 -3.43 -2.81 -25.09
N PHE A 141 -2.62 -2.96 -24.05
CA PHE A 141 -2.67 -2.13 -22.85
C PHE A 141 -1.63 -1.02 -22.98
N LYS A 142 -2.06 0.22 -22.71
CA LYS A 142 -1.18 1.38 -22.74
C LYS A 142 -1.24 2.14 -21.42
N LYS A 143 -0.07 2.49 -20.89
CA LYS A 143 0.03 3.33 -19.70
C LYS A 143 -0.39 4.75 -20.03
N VAL A 144 -1.23 5.33 -19.18
CA VAL A 144 -1.79 6.68 -19.33
C VAL A 144 -1.11 7.65 -18.36
N ALA A 145 -0.88 7.23 -17.12
CA ALA A 145 -0.27 8.08 -16.09
C ALA A 145 0.38 7.24 -14.98
N THR A 146 1.32 7.85 -14.26
CA THR A 146 1.79 7.38 -12.95
C THR A 146 1.09 8.20 -11.87
N ILE A 147 0.53 7.56 -10.84
CA ILE A 147 -0.09 8.21 -9.69
C ILE A 147 0.80 7.99 -8.46
N HIS A 148 1.18 9.08 -7.80
CA HIS A 148 1.89 9.07 -6.53
C HIS A 148 0.90 9.41 -5.43
N SER A 149 0.92 8.67 -4.33
CA SER A 149 -0.01 8.88 -3.21
C SER A 149 0.69 8.71 -1.87
N PHE A 150 0.28 9.50 -0.89
CA PHE A 150 0.78 9.42 0.48
C PHE A 150 -0.37 9.12 1.44
N PHE A 151 -0.17 8.10 2.27
CA PHE A 151 -1.10 7.63 3.28
C PHE A 151 -0.44 7.62 4.65
N ILE A 152 -1.23 7.91 5.67
CA ILE A 152 -0.89 7.59 7.04
C ILE A 152 -1.82 6.46 7.47
N ASP A 153 -1.21 5.33 7.76
CA ASP A 153 -1.88 4.14 8.25
C ASP A 153 -1.75 4.03 9.76
N LYS A 154 -2.84 3.61 10.40
CA LYS A 154 -2.84 3.15 11.78
C LYS A 154 -3.05 1.63 11.78
N PHE A 155 -2.14 0.89 12.38
CA PHE A 155 -2.31 -0.54 12.64
C PHE A 155 -2.54 -0.77 14.12
N GLU A 156 -3.63 -1.43 14.46
CA GLU A 156 -3.96 -1.87 15.81
C GLU A 156 -3.65 -3.36 15.90
N ILE A 157 -2.75 -3.72 16.82
CA ILE A 157 -2.26 -5.09 16.99
C ILE A 157 -3.02 -5.73 18.16
N TYR A 158 -3.78 -6.78 17.84
CA TYR A 158 -4.44 -7.65 18.80
C TYR A 158 -3.77 -9.03 18.80
N PRO A 159 -3.99 -9.86 19.84
CA PRO A 159 -3.43 -11.21 19.92
C PRO A 159 -3.68 -12.08 18.68
N ASP A 160 -4.89 -12.00 18.11
CA ASP A 160 -5.34 -12.86 17.01
C ASP A 160 -5.38 -12.14 15.66
N SER A 161 -5.29 -10.81 15.66
CA SER A 161 -5.58 -10.01 14.49
C SER A 161 -4.85 -8.67 14.47
N ILE A 162 -4.63 -8.15 13.26
CA ILE A 162 -4.11 -6.81 13.01
C ILE A 162 -5.17 -6.06 12.21
N VAL A 163 -5.57 -4.88 12.68
CA VAL A 163 -6.55 -4.02 12.01
C VAL A 163 -5.84 -2.82 11.43
N ARG A 164 -5.97 -2.60 10.12
CA ARG A 164 -5.42 -1.42 9.43
C ARG A 164 -6.52 -0.40 9.16
N LYS A 165 -6.23 0.87 9.46
CA LYS A 165 -7.03 2.04 9.09
C LYS A 165 -6.13 3.03 8.37
N GLY A 166 -6.36 3.21 7.08
CA GLY A 166 -5.56 4.13 6.26
C GLY A 166 -6.27 5.45 6.01
N GLU A 167 -5.56 6.55 6.20
CA GLU A 167 -6.02 7.90 5.88
C GLU A 167 -5.14 8.48 4.76
N PRO A 168 -5.72 8.95 3.65
CA PRO A 168 -4.94 9.61 2.62
C PRO A 168 -4.64 11.07 2.94
N TYR A 169 -3.43 11.51 2.61
CA TYR A 169 -2.99 12.89 2.88
C TYR A 169 -2.71 13.71 1.63
N GLY A 170 -2.35 13.06 0.51
CA GLY A 170 -2.06 13.76 -0.73
C GLY A 170 -1.76 12.82 -1.88
N ARG A 171 -1.96 13.32 -3.11
CA ARG A 171 -1.73 12.55 -4.33
C ARG A 171 -1.56 13.47 -5.53
N TYR A 172 -0.83 13.00 -6.53
CA TYR A 172 -0.68 13.70 -7.80
C TYR A 172 -0.35 12.70 -8.92
N ALA A 173 -0.55 13.13 -10.17
CA ALA A 173 -0.18 12.37 -11.35
C ALA A 173 1.12 12.91 -11.97
N SER A 174 1.96 12.01 -12.49
CA SER A 174 3.12 12.31 -13.34
C SER A 174 3.05 11.47 -14.62
N ASP A 175 3.93 11.77 -15.57
CA ASP A 175 4.10 11.00 -16.81
C ASP A 175 2.80 10.79 -17.59
N ILE A 176 1.96 11.83 -17.63
CA ILE A 176 0.65 11.76 -18.26
C ILE A 176 0.80 11.78 -19.79
N ASP A 177 0.37 10.71 -20.45
CA ASP A 177 0.15 10.70 -21.91
C ASP A 177 -1.16 11.41 -22.22
N GLN A 178 -1.10 12.73 -22.41
CA GLN A 178 -2.28 13.56 -22.66
C GLN A 178 -3.02 13.14 -23.93
N LYS A 179 -2.30 12.71 -24.97
CA LYS A 179 -2.93 12.29 -26.23
C LYS A 179 -3.77 11.03 -26.01
N LEU A 180 -3.23 10.06 -25.29
CA LEU A 180 -3.94 8.83 -24.95
C LEU A 180 -5.11 9.12 -23.99
N ALA A 181 -4.91 9.98 -23.00
CA ALA A 181 -5.97 10.41 -22.10
C ALA A 181 -7.13 11.06 -22.85
N ASP A 182 -6.85 11.97 -23.80
CA ASP A 182 -7.86 12.64 -24.62
C ASP A 182 -8.58 11.65 -25.57
N GLU A 183 -7.83 10.76 -26.24
CA GLU A 183 -8.37 9.76 -27.17
C GLU A 183 -9.40 8.86 -26.48
N TYR A 184 -9.07 8.38 -25.27
CA TYR A 184 -9.95 7.49 -24.51
C TYR A 184 -10.88 8.25 -23.55
N GLN A 185 -10.78 9.58 -23.46
CA GLN A 185 -11.52 10.46 -22.56
C GLN A 185 -11.34 10.07 -21.08
N ILE A 186 -10.09 9.86 -20.68
CA ILE A 186 -9.69 9.51 -19.32
C ILE A 186 -9.42 10.81 -18.56
N ASP A 187 -10.35 11.16 -17.67
CA ASP A 187 -10.18 12.31 -16.79
C ASP A 187 -9.29 11.94 -15.59
N ILE A 188 -8.01 12.30 -15.68
CA ILE A 188 -7.02 12.04 -14.63
C ILE A 188 -7.37 12.77 -13.34
N LYS A 189 -7.94 13.98 -13.43
CA LYS A 189 -8.32 14.75 -12.24
C LYS A 189 -9.45 14.05 -11.49
N PHE A 190 -10.49 13.63 -12.20
CA PHE A 190 -11.56 12.82 -11.64
C PHE A 190 -11.03 11.49 -11.06
N ILE A 191 -10.07 10.84 -11.71
CA ILE A 191 -9.44 9.63 -11.16
C ILE A 191 -8.75 9.92 -9.83
N LEU A 192 -8.02 11.01 -9.71
CA LEU A 192 -7.36 11.39 -8.46
C LEU A 192 -8.36 11.70 -7.35
N GLU A 193 -9.36 12.54 -7.64
CA GLU A 193 -10.30 13.12 -6.67
C GLU A 193 -11.39 12.14 -6.25
N ASP A 194 -12.03 11.45 -7.21
CA ASP A 194 -13.23 10.65 -6.95
C ASP A 194 -12.94 9.14 -6.96
N VAL A 195 -12.06 8.65 -7.85
CA VAL A 195 -11.86 7.20 -8.01
C VAL A 195 -10.85 6.66 -7.01
N VAL A 196 -9.61 7.15 -7.06
CA VAL A 196 -8.58 6.84 -6.07
C VAL A 196 -8.95 7.49 -4.73
N GLY A 197 -9.69 8.62 -4.77
CA GLY A 197 -10.32 9.21 -3.59
C GLY A 197 -11.17 8.19 -2.85
N ASP A 198 -12.13 7.58 -3.55
CA ASP A 198 -13.01 6.58 -2.95
C ASP A 198 -12.31 5.26 -2.64
N MET A 199 -11.25 4.86 -3.37
CA MET A 199 -10.39 3.72 -2.99
C MET A 199 -9.87 3.82 -1.55
N THR A 200 -9.76 5.03 -1.01
CA THR A 200 -9.30 5.25 0.37
C THR A 200 -10.36 4.92 1.42
N THR A 201 -11.63 4.80 0.99
CA THR A 201 -12.74 4.28 1.79
C THR A 201 -12.89 2.77 1.67
N ALA A 202 -12.00 2.09 0.92
CA ALA A 202 -12.02 0.64 0.77
C ALA A 202 -11.96 -0.01 2.16
N THR A 203 -12.89 -0.94 2.38
CA THR A 203 -12.94 -1.71 3.62
C THR A 203 -12.04 -2.92 3.47
N CYS A 204 -11.03 -3.00 4.31
CA CYS A 204 -10.18 -4.18 4.43
C CYS A 204 -10.55 -4.96 5.68
N ALA A 205 -10.61 -6.28 5.57
CA ALA A 205 -10.77 -7.18 6.70
C ALA A 205 -9.51 -7.14 7.59
N PRO A 206 -9.64 -7.41 8.90
CA PRO A 206 -8.49 -7.66 9.76
C PRO A 206 -7.62 -8.79 9.20
N SER A 207 -6.30 -8.63 9.30
CA SER A 207 -5.34 -9.69 8.99
C SER A 207 -5.16 -10.59 10.21
N PRO A 208 -5.02 -11.91 10.08
CA PRO A 208 -4.59 -12.76 11.19
C PRO A 208 -3.23 -12.31 11.73
N ASN A 209 -3.07 -12.25 13.06
CA ASN A 209 -1.76 -11.97 13.65
C ASN A 209 -0.91 -13.25 13.68
N LEU A 210 -0.20 -13.50 12.58
CA LEU A 210 0.70 -14.65 12.44
C LEU A 210 2.02 -14.48 13.22
N PHE A 211 2.33 -13.28 13.69
CA PHE A 211 3.57 -12.93 14.40
C PHE A 211 3.26 -12.54 15.84
N CYS A 212 2.40 -13.35 16.43
CA CYS A 212 2.00 -13.27 17.81
C CYS A 212 3.19 -13.30 18.78
N ASP A 213 4.17 -14.17 18.51
CA ASP A 213 5.54 -14.01 19.00
C ASP A 213 6.26 -13.06 18.04
N PRO A 214 6.64 -11.85 18.48
CA PRO A 214 7.25 -10.89 17.57
C PRO A 214 8.65 -11.30 17.10
N ASN A 215 9.29 -12.27 17.77
CA ASN A 215 10.57 -12.83 17.32
C ASN A 215 10.42 -13.79 16.12
N ASP A 216 9.20 -14.14 15.72
CA ASP A 216 8.92 -14.90 14.49
C ASP A 216 8.95 -14.00 13.23
N LEU A 217 9.02 -12.68 13.41
CA LEU A 217 9.23 -11.76 12.29
C LEU A 217 10.61 -11.99 11.66
N LYS A 218 10.63 -12.03 10.33
CA LYS A 218 11.83 -12.20 9.53
C LYS A 218 11.83 -11.21 8.39
N GLU A 219 12.90 -10.43 8.32
CA GLU A 219 13.15 -9.55 7.19
C GLU A 219 13.12 -10.33 5.88
N LYS A 220 12.54 -9.70 4.84
CA LYS A 220 12.31 -10.22 3.49
C LYS A 220 11.31 -11.40 3.38
N GLU A 221 10.87 -12.00 4.49
CA GLU A 221 9.96 -13.15 4.49
C GLU A 221 8.58 -12.79 5.05
N SER A 222 8.52 -12.10 6.19
CA SER A 222 7.26 -11.81 6.88
C SER A 222 6.38 -10.86 6.09
N VAL A 223 5.09 -11.20 5.96
CA VAL A 223 4.08 -10.41 5.27
C VAL A 223 2.84 -10.25 6.14
N ILE A 224 2.32 -9.03 6.24
CA ILE A 224 0.98 -8.74 6.79
C ILE A 224 0.05 -8.43 5.62
N ALA A 225 -0.96 -9.27 5.40
CA ALA A 225 -1.84 -9.17 4.24
C ALA A 225 -3.29 -8.91 4.64
N PHE A 226 -3.91 -7.92 3.99
CA PHE A 226 -5.28 -7.51 4.23
C PHE A 226 -6.13 -7.77 2.99
N ASP A 227 -7.18 -8.56 3.15
CA ASP A 227 -8.17 -8.76 2.10
C ASP A 227 -9.12 -7.56 2.08
N CYS A 228 -9.16 -6.88 0.95
CA CYS A 228 -9.87 -5.64 0.74
C CYS A 228 -10.92 -5.79 -0.34
N LEU A 229 -11.98 -5.00 -0.22
CA LEU A 229 -13.01 -4.90 -1.24
C LEU A 229 -13.03 -3.47 -1.79
N TYR A 230 -12.71 -3.32 -3.07
CA TYR A 230 -12.75 -2.03 -3.75
C TYR A 230 -14.15 -1.74 -4.33
N THR A 231 -14.73 -0.61 -3.93
CA THR A 231 -16.01 -0.08 -4.44
C THR A 231 -15.91 1.42 -4.70
N ILE A 232 -16.61 1.92 -5.71
CA ILE A 232 -16.88 3.36 -5.86
C ILE A 232 -18.35 3.58 -5.56
N ARG A 233 -18.67 4.16 -4.40
CA ARG A 233 -20.06 4.34 -3.93
C ARG A 233 -20.85 3.01 -3.99
N THR A 234 -22.02 2.99 -4.64
CA THR A 234 -22.83 1.79 -4.90
C THR A 234 -22.59 1.17 -6.29
N GLU A 235 -21.71 1.77 -7.10
CA GLU A 235 -21.58 1.46 -8.52
C GLU A 235 -20.31 0.66 -8.79
N ASN A 236 -20.50 -0.49 -9.44
CA ASN A 236 -19.41 -1.31 -9.91
C ASN A 236 -19.69 -1.81 -11.33
N LEU A 237 -19.74 -0.90 -12.31
CA LEU A 237 -20.05 -1.20 -13.72
C LEU A 237 -21.28 -2.12 -13.90
N GLY A 238 -22.29 -1.97 -13.04
CA GLY A 238 -23.51 -2.78 -13.05
C GLY A 238 -23.37 -4.23 -12.56
N ILE A 239 -22.35 -4.57 -11.78
CA ILE A 239 -22.09 -5.95 -11.30
C ILE A 239 -22.67 -6.23 -9.90
N GLY A 240 -22.94 -5.20 -9.09
CA GLY A 240 -23.51 -5.38 -7.74
C GLY A 240 -22.52 -5.97 -6.72
N GLY A 241 -21.59 -5.15 -6.23
CA GLY A 241 -20.54 -5.53 -5.27
C GLY A 241 -19.24 -4.77 -5.53
N GLY A 242 -18.14 -5.16 -4.90
CA GLY A 242 -16.80 -4.59 -5.16
C GLY A 242 -15.85 -5.58 -5.84
N TYR A 243 -14.65 -5.11 -6.19
CA TYR A 243 -13.56 -5.94 -6.69
C TYR A 243 -12.66 -6.38 -5.52
N PRO A 244 -12.52 -7.68 -5.26
CA PRO A 244 -11.64 -8.16 -4.21
C PRO A 244 -10.17 -7.95 -4.61
N TYR A 245 -9.34 -7.55 -3.67
CA TYR A 245 -7.89 -7.54 -3.82
C TYR A 245 -7.22 -7.73 -2.46
N THR A 246 -5.99 -8.22 -2.46
CA THR A 246 -5.20 -8.36 -1.24
C THR A 246 -4.09 -7.32 -1.26
N LYS A 247 -3.97 -6.55 -0.17
CA LYS A 247 -2.85 -5.62 0.03
C LYS A 247 -1.95 -6.19 1.11
N GLY A 248 -0.75 -6.61 0.72
CA GLY A 248 0.25 -7.12 1.65
C GLY A 248 1.43 -6.17 1.83
N TYR A 249 1.95 -6.13 3.05
CA TYR A 249 3.19 -5.42 3.38
C TYR A 249 4.23 -6.44 3.79
N ARG A 250 5.38 -6.44 3.12
CA ARG A 250 6.52 -7.28 3.45
C ARG A 250 7.50 -6.51 4.31
N LEU A 251 7.97 -7.14 5.37
CA LEU A 251 9.03 -6.58 6.21
C LEU A 251 10.33 -6.57 5.43
N GLU A 252 10.96 -5.41 5.30
CA GLU A 252 12.23 -5.28 4.59
C GLU A 252 13.41 -5.15 5.55
N GLU A 253 13.24 -4.41 6.63
CA GLU A 253 14.26 -4.13 7.64
C GLU A 253 13.57 -3.82 8.97
N GLN A 254 14.00 -4.46 10.05
CA GLN A 254 13.51 -4.19 11.40
C GLN A 254 14.42 -3.19 12.11
N ALA A 255 13.81 -2.25 12.82
CA ALA A 255 14.54 -1.43 13.77
C ALA A 255 14.95 -2.25 15.01
N TYR A 256 14.14 -3.25 15.38
CA TYR A 256 14.33 -4.11 16.55
C TYR A 256 13.97 -5.56 16.22
N GLY A 257 14.98 -6.43 16.04
CA GLY A 257 14.79 -7.79 15.54
C GLY A 257 14.89 -8.93 16.55
N ASP A 258 15.42 -8.71 17.77
CA ASP A 258 15.78 -9.83 18.68
C ASP A 258 15.50 -9.59 20.16
N ASN A 259 15.30 -10.68 20.91
CA ASN A 259 15.17 -10.76 22.36
C ASN A 259 13.99 -9.97 22.94
N LEU A 260 12.88 -9.88 22.19
CA LEU A 260 11.64 -9.32 22.68
C LEU A 260 10.93 -10.34 23.58
N THR A 261 10.54 -9.92 24.77
CA THR A 261 10.01 -10.82 25.83
C THR A 261 8.47 -10.86 25.90
N CYS A 262 7.84 -10.10 25.04
CA CYS A 262 6.41 -10.02 24.77
C CYS A 262 5.90 -11.18 23.92
N GLY A 263 4.64 -11.55 24.11
CA GLY A 263 3.88 -12.46 23.26
C GLY A 263 2.39 -12.15 23.35
N CYS A 264 1.54 -13.01 22.79
CA CYS A 264 0.08 -12.85 22.92
C CYS A 264 -0.42 -13.35 24.28
N GLU A 265 -0.40 -12.46 25.27
CA GLU A 265 -1.38 -12.51 26.37
C GLU A 265 -2.53 -11.52 26.12
#